data_AF-A0AAN8IXD7-F1
#
_entry.id   AF-A0AAN8IXD7-F1
#
_cell.length_a   1.000
_cell.length_b   1.000
_cell.length_c   1.000
_cell.angle_alpha   90.00
_cell.angle_beta   90.00
_cell.angle_gamma   90.00
#
_symmetry.space_group_name_H-M   'P 1'
#
loop_
_entity.id
_entity.type
_entity.pdbx_description
1 polymer ?
#
loop_
_entity_poly.entity_id
_entity_poly.type
_entity_poly.pdbx_seq_one_letter_code
_entity_poly.pdbx_strand_id
1 'polypeptide(L)'
;MKYHREGHICIDADSLKIVLKFAYGGCIDRTDFICNTRSIAEHTTIENQHVHRSYSEALEKLRSEIEEQSARERLKKMGPVLYATFEGANPMERDVIRGGIVTKVVEDFDHLAKVLEEWRMSKAWVIVWPQEANFKDDTMERAIKAAKAYLEEDGLIATAWPPITAKNQSKGINMLDV
;
A
#
# COMPACT_ATOMS: atom_id res chain seq x y z
N MET A 1 -11.36 19.88 -31.15
CA MET A 1 -10.86 18.50 -31.22
C MET A 1 -11.44 17.82 -32.46
N LYS A 2 -10.63 17.64 -33.53
CA LYS A 2 -11.07 17.05 -34.80
C LYS A 2 -9.92 16.23 -35.39
N TYR A 3 -9.67 15.04 -34.84
CA TYR A 3 -8.58 14.15 -35.30
C TYR A 3 -9.00 12.67 -35.46
N HIS A 4 -10.30 12.37 -35.50
CA HIS A 4 -10.75 10.96 -35.48
C HIS A 4 -11.05 10.35 -36.87
N ARG A 5 -10.77 11.04 -37.98
CA ARG A 5 -11.12 10.55 -39.32
C ARG A 5 -9.98 10.33 -40.31
N GLU A 6 -8.73 10.63 -39.95
CA GLU A 6 -7.59 10.51 -40.89
C GLU A 6 -6.51 9.51 -40.45
N GLY A 7 -6.70 8.77 -39.37
CA GLY A 7 -5.75 7.71 -39.02
C GLY A 7 -4.35 8.19 -38.65
N HIS A 8 -4.19 9.46 -38.25
CA HIS A 8 -2.94 9.94 -37.66
C HIS A 8 -2.70 9.23 -36.31
N ILE A 9 -1.82 8.24 -36.34
CA ILE A 9 -1.33 7.56 -35.13
C ILE A 9 -0.34 8.53 -34.47
N CYS A 10 -0.80 9.30 -33.49
CA CYS A 10 0.12 10.07 -32.65
C CYS A 10 0.83 9.08 -31.72
N ILE A 11 2.11 8.83 -31.99
CA ILE A 11 2.96 7.98 -31.14
C ILE A 11 3.50 8.89 -30.02
N ASP A 12 2.67 9.16 -29.02
CA ASP A 12 3.12 9.81 -27.79
C ASP A 12 3.72 8.78 -26.81
N ALA A 13 4.73 9.21 -26.06
CA ALA A 13 5.51 8.33 -25.19
C ALA A 13 4.67 7.72 -24.05
N ASP A 14 3.63 8.42 -23.59
CA ASP A 14 2.81 7.96 -22.46
C ASP A 14 1.87 6.83 -22.89
N SER A 15 1.24 6.95 -24.07
CA SER A 15 0.47 5.86 -24.69
C SER A 15 1.32 4.63 -24.93
N LEU A 16 2.55 4.81 -25.44
CA LEU A 16 3.48 3.72 -25.70
C LEU A 16 3.95 3.04 -24.40
N LYS A 17 4.18 3.82 -23.33
CA LYS A 17 4.51 3.30 -22.01
C LYS A 17 3.44 2.34 -21.49
N ILE A 18 2.16 2.66 -21.67
CA ILE A 18 1.04 1.79 -21.23
C ILE A 18 1.11 0.44 -21.94
N VAL A 19 1.36 0.43 -23.25
CA VAL A 19 1.49 -0.80 -24.05
C VAL A 19 2.70 -1.62 -23.60
N LEU A 20 3.85 -0.97 -23.38
CA LEU A 20 5.06 -1.64 -22.90
C LEU A 20 4.88 -2.23 -21.49
N LYS A 21 4.19 -1.50 -20.60
CA LYS A 21 3.86 -1.98 -19.25
C LYS A 21 2.94 -3.21 -19.29
N PHE A 22 1.95 -3.20 -20.18
CA PHE A 22 1.08 -4.36 -20.39
C PHE A 22 1.86 -5.58 -20.92
N ALA A 23 2.77 -5.37 -21.88
CA ALA A 23 3.64 -6.42 -22.39
C ALA A 23 4.56 -7.00 -21.30
N TYR A 24 5.13 -6.13 -20.45
CA TYR A 24 5.95 -6.53 -19.31
C TYR A 24 5.22 -7.41 -18.31
N GLY A 25 3.97 -7.05 -17.95
CA GLY A 25 3.15 -7.83 -17.03
C GLY A 25 2.73 -9.21 -17.57
N GLY A 26 2.67 -9.38 -18.88
CA GLY A 26 2.21 -10.62 -19.52
C GLY A 26 3.31 -11.57 -20.00
N CYS A 27 4.51 -11.08 -20.32
CA CYS A 27 5.59 -11.89 -20.89
C CYS A 27 6.96 -11.18 -20.81
N ILE A 28 7.78 -11.55 -19.82
CA ILE A 28 9.12 -10.97 -19.59
C ILE A 28 10.00 -11.08 -20.85
N ASP A 29 9.99 -12.22 -21.53
CA ASP A 29 10.78 -12.49 -22.74
C ASP A 29 10.43 -11.56 -23.92
N ARG A 30 9.15 -11.16 -24.04
CA ARG A 30 8.71 -10.21 -25.09
C ARG A 30 9.16 -8.79 -24.80
N THR A 31 9.19 -8.40 -23.53
CA THR A 31 9.71 -7.08 -23.14
C THR A 31 11.19 -6.98 -23.40
N ASP A 32 11.95 -8.04 -23.07
CA ASP A 32 13.39 -8.08 -23.32
C ASP A 32 13.69 -8.09 -24.84
N PHE A 33 12.89 -8.80 -25.64
CA PHE A 33 12.93 -8.69 -27.10
C PHE A 33 12.69 -7.25 -27.55
N ILE A 34 11.58 -6.61 -27.13
CA ILE A 34 11.24 -5.25 -27.55
C ILE A 34 12.33 -4.25 -27.14
N CYS A 35 12.83 -4.33 -25.90
CA CYS A 35 13.84 -3.41 -25.36
C CYS A 35 15.22 -3.56 -26.02
N ASN A 36 15.57 -4.76 -26.52
CA ASN A 36 16.89 -5.05 -27.10
C ASN A 36 16.87 -5.14 -28.64
N THR A 37 15.71 -4.97 -29.27
CA THR A 37 15.60 -5.05 -30.74
C THR A 37 16.20 -3.79 -31.39
N ARG A 38 17.40 -3.95 -31.97
CA ARG A 38 18.08 -2.89 -32.76
C ARG A 38 17.22 -2.35 -33.92
N SER A 39 16.27 -3.16 -34.39
CA SER A 39 15.35 -2.83 -35.50
C SER A 39 14.44 -1.63 -35.22
N ILE A 40 14.22 -1.27 -33.94
CA ILE A 40 13.43 -0.06 -33.58
C ILE A 40 14.24 1.21 -33.87
N ALA A 41 15.56 1.18 -33.67
CA ALA A 41 16.45 2.28 -34.01
C ALA A 41 16.62 2.45 -35.53
N GLU A 42 16.43 1.37 -36.28
CA GLU A 42 16.49 1.34 -37.75
C GLU A 42 15.14 1.68 -38.41
N HIS A 43 14.08 1.91 -37.63
CA HIS A 43 12.76 2.16 -38.17
C HIS A 43 12.70 3.49 -38.92
N THR A 44 12.23 3.44 -40.18
CA THR A 44 12.07 4.62 -41.03
C THR A 44 11.02 5.59 -40.44
N THR A 45 11.16 6.88 -40.67
CA THR A 45 10.18 7.86 -40.18
C THR A 45 8.80 7.58 -40.75
N ILE A 46 7.79 7.52 -39.90
CA ILE A 46 6.38 7.45 -40.32
C ILE A 46 5.85 8.87 -40.25
N GLU A 47 5.40 9.43 -41.38
CA GLU A 47 4.81 10.78 -41.44
C GLU A 47 5.69 11.88 -40.80
N ASN A 48 7.01 11.83 -41.02
CA ASN A 48 8.02 12.72 -40.40
C ASN A 48 8.15 12.60 -38.86
N GLN A 49 7.54 11.59 -38.24
CA GLN A 49 7.63 11.34 -36.81
C GLN A 49 8.69 10.28 -36.51
N HIS A 50 9.68 10.66 -35.70
CA HIS A 50 10.77 9.78 -35.28
C HIS A 50 10.34 8.88 -34.13
N VAL A 51 9.89 7.66 -34.47
CA VAL A 51 9.41 6.62 -33.54
C VAL A 51 10.43 6.33 -32.43
N HIS A 52 11.72 6.36 -32.75
CA HIS A 52 12.81 6.09 -31.80
C HIS A 52 12.79 7.01 -30.58
N ARG A 53 12.45 8.30 -30.76
CA ARG A 53 12.44 9.28 -29.66
C ARG A 53 11.32 8.96 -28.66
N SER A 54 10.08 8.81 -29.14
CA SER A 54 8.93 8.46 -28.31
C SER A 54 9.12 7.10 -27.63
N TYR A 55 9.73 6.14 -28.33
CA TYR A 55 10.04 4.83 -27.79
C TYR A 55 11.08 4.87 -26.66
N SER A 56 12.19 5.58 -26.88
CA SER A 56 13.25 5.72 -25.86
C SER A 56 12.72 6.38 -24.60
N GLU A 57 11.92 7.45 -24.75
CA GLU A 57 11.29 8.14 -23.63
C GLU A 57 10.29 7.24 -22.88
N ALA A 58 9.46 6.48 -23.61
CA ALA A 58 8.52 5.53 -23.01
C ALA A 58 9.24 4.42 -22.22
N LEU A 59 10.37 3.94 -22.75
CA LEU A 59 11.20 2.91 -22.14
C LEU A 59 11.89 3.39 -20.86
N GLU A 60 12.47 4.59 -20.88
CA GLU A 60 13.07 5.23 -19.69
C GLU A 60 12.03 5.43 -18.59
N LYS A 61 10.85 5.96 -18.95
CA LYS A 61 9.73 6.11 -18.01
C LYS A 61 9.29 4.78 -17.41
N LEU A 62 9.20 3.72 -18.22
CA LEU A 62 8.83 2.39 -17.73
C LEU A 62 9.89 1.80 -16.79
N ARG A 63 11.18 1.90 -17.13
CA ARG A 63 12.28 1.41 -16.29
C ARG A 63 12.30 2.10 -14.92
N SER A 64 12.16 3.43 -14.92
CA SER A 64 12.05 4.21 -13.68
C SER A 64 10.86 3.77 -12.82
N GLU A 65 9.69 3.53 -13.45
CA GLU A 65 8.49 3.05 -12.74
C GLU A 65 8.68 1.63 -12.17
N ILE A 66 9.38 0.73 -12.88
CA ILE A 66 9.71 -0.61 -12.40
C ILE A 66 10.71 -0.56 -11.24
N GLU A 67 11.75 0.28 -11.34
CA GLU A 67 12.74 0.47 -10.28
C GLU A 67 12.10 1.07 -9.02
N GLU A 68 11.25 2.08 -9.18
CA GLU A 68 10.50 2.67 -8.07
C GLU A 68 9.57 1.64 -7.41
N GLN A 69 8.85 0.84 -8.21
CA GLN A 69 8.00 -0.24 -7.71
C GLN A 69 8.82 -1.31 -6.98
N SER A 70 9.96 -1.71 -7.53
CA SER A 70 10.86 -2.68 -6.90
C SER A 70 11.47 -2.14 -5.61
N ALA A 71 11.85 -0.86 -5.55
CA ALA A 71 12.33 -0.20 -4.34
C ALA A 71 11.25 -0.19 -3.26
N ARG A 72 10.01 0.17 -3.61
CA ARG A 72 8.85 0.10 -2.69
C ARG A 72 8.56 -1.32 -2.20
N GLU A 73 8.78 -2.34 -3.02
CA GLU A 73 8.61 -3.73 -2.62
C GLU A 73 9.73 -4.23 -1.70
N ARG A 74 10.96 -3.77 -1.92
CA ARG A 74 12.13 -4.09 -1.07
C ARG A 74 12.07 -3.45 0.32
N LEU A 75 11.41 -2.29 0.46
CA LEU A 75 11.28 -1.57 1.73
C LEU A 75 10.17 -2.11 2.65
N LYS A 76 9.36 -3.08 2.21
CA LYS A 76 8.31 -3.64 3.07
C LYS A 76 8.91 -4.51 4.17
N LYS A 77 8.70 -4.13 5.44
CA LYS A 77 8.99 -4.99 6.60
C LYS A 77 8.45 -6.41 6.36
N MET A 78 9.29 -7.42 6.62
CA MET A 78 8.89 -8.83 6.58
C MET A 78 8.38 -9.26 7.95
N GLY A 79 7.36 -10.11 8.01
CA GLY A 79 6.81 -10.59 9.28
C GLY A 79 5.30 -10.82 9.25
N PRO A 80 4.70 -11.21 10.40
CA PRO A 80 3.26 -11.38 10.53
C PRO A 80 2.53 -10.04 10.44
N VAL A 81 1.24 -10.12 10.15
CA VAL A 81 0.31 -9.01 10.37
C VAL A 81 -0.21 -9.12 11.79
N LEU A 82 -0.14 -8.02 12.54
CA LEU A 82 -0.56 -8.00 13.94
C LEU A 82 -1.84 -7.17 14.08
N TYR A 83 -2.84 -7.73 14.75
CA TYR A 83 -4.19 -7.18 14.85
C TYR A 83 -4.53 -6.86 16.31
N ALA A 84 -4.49 -5.58 16.67
CA ALA A 84 -4.97 -5.09 17.96
C ALA A 84 -6.48 -4.84 17.85
N THR A 85 -7.25 -5.48 18.73
CA THR A 85 -8.72 -5.46 18.64
C THR A 85 -9.38 -5.30 20.00
N PHE A 86 -10.68 -5.02 20.01
CA PHE A 86 -11.45 -4.82 21.23
C PHE A 86 -11.94 -6.14 21.83
N GLU A 87 -12.45 -6.10 23.06
CA GLU A 87 -12.92 -7.26 23.85
C GLU A 87 -13.85 -8.22 23.09
N GLY A 88 -14.68 -7.70 22.17
CA GLY A 88 -15.60 -8.50 21.37
C GLY A 88 -14.93 -9.52 20.44
N ALA A 89 -13.62 -9.44 20.25
CA ALA A 89 -12.82 -10.36 19.42
C ALA A 89 -11.92 -11.32 20.24
N ASN A 90 -12.17 -11.49 21.54
CA ASN A 90 -11.49 -12.48 22.41
C ASN A 90 -11.39 -13.91 21.79
N PRO A 91 -12.41 -14.44 21.09
CA PRO A 91 -12.27 -15.73 20.41
C PRO A 91 -11.11 -15.79 19.40
N MET A 92 -10.79 -14.67 18.74
CA MET A 92 -9.74 -14.60 17.71
C MET A 92 -8.33 -14.58 18.29
N GLU A 93 -8.15 -14.08 19.51
CA GLU A 93 -6.86 -14.11 20.21
C GLU A 93 -6.46 -15.54 20.62
N ARG A 94 -7.45 -16.38 20.95
CA ARG A 94 -7.23 -17.79 21.32
C ARG A 94 -6.82 -18.68 20.15
N ASP A 95 -7.11 -18.26 18.92
CA ASP A 95 -6.72 -18.97 17.69
C ASP A 95 -5.22 -18.80 17.37
N VAL A 96 -4.47 -18.00 18.14
CA VAL A 96 -3.02 -17.71 18.06
C VAL A 96 -2.59 -17.12 16.72
N ILE A 97 -2.60 -17.91 15.64
CA ILE A 97 -2.33 -17.47 14.27
C ILE A 97 -3.36 -18.07 13.32
N ARG A 98 -4.18 -17.22 12.70
CA ARG A 98 -5.11 -17.63 11.65
C ARG A 98 -4.88 -16.79 10.40
N GLY A 99 -4.51 -17.44 9.29
CA GLY A 99 -4.21 -16.74 8.03
C GLY A 99 -2.98 -15.83 8.07
N GLY A 100 -2.03 -16.07 8.98
CA GLY A 100 -0.84 -15.23 9.16
C GLY A 100 -1.08 -13.95 9.98
N ILE A 101 -2.25 -13.83 10.61
CA ILE A 101 -2.62 -12.73 11.50
C ILE A 101 -2.50 -13.21 12.95
N VAL A 102 -1.76 -12.46 13.77
CA VAL A 102 -1.73 -12.62 15.23
C VAL A 102 -2.67 -11.57 15.83
N THR A 103 -3.58 -11.99 16.69
CA THR A 103 -4.56 -11.10 17.31
C THR A 103 -4.21 -10.84 18.77
N LYS A 104 -4.31 -9.59 19.22
CA LYS A 104 -4.24 -9.18 20.63
C LYS A 104 -5.48 -8.39 20.98
N VAL A 105 -6.15 -8.76 22.07
CA VAL A 105 -7.23 -7.94 22.61
C VAL A 105 -6.63 -6.83 23.47
N VAL A 106 -7.02 -5.59 23.19
CA VAL A 106 -6.66 -4.38 23.92
C VAL A 106 -7.92 -3.80 24.57
N GLU A 107 -7.83 -3.51 25.86
CA GLU A 107 -8.95 -3.03 26.69
C GLU A 107 -8.94 -1.50 26.82
N ASP A 108 -7.74 -0.90 26.85
CA ASP A 108 -7.49 0.51 27.10
C ASP A 108 -6.27 1.02 26.29
N PHE A 109 -6.04 2.34 26.33
CA PHE A 109 -4.94 2.97 25.58
C PHE A 109 -3.55 2.64 26.13
N ASP A 110 -3.40 2.36 27.42
CA ASP A 110 -2.09 1.97 28.00
C ASP A 110 -1.68 0.56 27.53
N HIS A 111 -2.62 -0.38 27.51
CA HIS A 111 -2.41 -1.71 26.97
C HIS A 111 -2.13 -1.63 25.47
N LEU A 112 -2.85 -0.80 24.71
CA LEU A 112 -2.54 -0.58 23.30
C LEU A 112 -1.11 -0.06 23.12
N ALA A 113 -0.69 0.97 23.87
CA ALA A 113 0.65 1.52 23.75
C ALA A 113 1.75 0.46 23.97
N LYS A 114 1.61 -0.36 25.02
CA LYS A 114 2.52 -1.48 25.31
C LYS A 114 2.58 -2.50 24.17
N VAL A 115 1.42 -2.88 23.64
CA VAL A 115 1.33 -3.82 22.51
C VAL A 115 2.04 -3.27 21.27
N LEU A 116 1.84 -2.00 20.93
CA LEU A 116 2.50 -1.38 19.77
C LEU A 116 4.02 -1.26 19.95
N GLU A 117 4.48 -1.00 21.17
CA GLU A 117 5.92 -0.96 21.49
C GLU A 117 6.60 -2.33 21.26
N GLU A 118 5.91 -3.44 21.53
CA GLU A 118 6.40 -4.80 21.29
C GLU A 118 6.40 -5.21 19.80
N TRP A 119 5.57 -4.56 18.98
CA TRP A 119 5.23 -5.01 17.63
C TRP A 119 6.11 -4.43 16.51
N ARG A 120 7.19 -3.73 16.85
CA ARG A 120 8.01 -2.95 15.90
C ARG A 120 8.59 -3.75 14.73
N MET A 121 8.83 -5.04 14.91
CA MET A 121 9.44 -5.92 13.90
C MET A 121 8.43 -6.57 12.95
N SER A 122 7.14 -6.26 13.08
CA SER A 122 6.11 -6.87 12.24
C SER A 122 6.02 -6.22 10.85
N LYS A 123 5.28 -6.86 9.93
CA LYS A 123 5.04 -6.32 8.59
C LYS A 123 3.99 -5.22 8.57
N ALA A 124 2.91 -5.41 9.31
CA ALA A 124 1.79 -4.48 9.34
C ALA A 124 1.02 -4.58 10.65
N TRP A 125 0.46 -3.45 11.08
CA TRP A 125 -0.45 -3.35 12.21
C TRP A 125 -1.85 -3.05 11.70
N VAL A 126 -2.83 -3.76 12.26
CA VAL A 126 -4.25 -3.40 12.16
C VAL A 126 -4.70 -3.04 13.56
N ILE A 127 -5.18 -1.81 13.75
CA ILE A 127 -5.54 -1.27 15.07
C ILE A 127 -7.02 -0.94 15.08
N VAL A 128 -7.78 -1.60 15.95
CA VAL A 128 -9.11 -1.13 16.34
C VAL A 128 -8.97 -0.38 17.65
N TRP A 129 -9.37 0.89 17.66
CA TRP A 129 -9.18 1.76 18.82
C TRP A 129 -9.97 1.27 20.05
N PRO A 130 -9.38 1.28 21.25
CA PRO A 130 -10.08 0.97 22.50
C PRO A 130 -11.29 1.89 22.71
N GLN A 131 -12.36 1.34 23.29
CA GLN A 131 -13.55 2.12 23.69
C GLN A 131 -13.42 2.61 25.13
N GLU A 132 -12.32 3.30 25.42
CA GLU A 132 -12.05 3.88 26.73
C GLU A 132 -12.58 5.31 26.78
N ALA A 133 -13.54 5.57 27.67
CA ALA A 133 -14.17 6.89 27.81
C ALA A 133 -13.27 7.88 28.56
N ASN A 134 -12.43 7.39 29.47
CA ASN A 134 -11.59 8.20 30.35
C ASN A 134 -10.13 7.76 30.22
N PHE A 135 -9.51 8.09 29.09
CA PHE A 135 -8.08 7.84 28.90
C PHE A 135 -7.25 9.03 29.40
N LYS A 136 -5.98 8.77 29.71
CA LYS A 136 -5.03 9.84 30.03
C LYS A 136 -4.32 10.28 28.75
N ASP A 137 -4.13 11.58 28.58
CA ASP A 137 -3.49 12.14 27.38
C ASP A 137 -2.10 11.53 27.10
N ASP A 138 -1.33 11.22 28.16
CA ASP A 138 0.00 10.61 28.06
C ASP A 138 -0.02 9.20 27.45
N THR A 139 -1.06 8.41 27.76
CA THR A 139 -1.21 7.05 27.21
C THR A 139 -1.53 7.06 25.72
N MET A 140 -2.41 7.96 25.28
CA MET A 140 -2.72 8.16 23.87
C MET A 140 -1.50 8.71 23.11
N GLU A 141 -0.79 9.68 23.69
CA GLU A 141 0.42 10.23 23.09
C GLU A 141 1.49 9.15 22.87
N ARG A 142 1.66 8.23 23.83
CA ARG A 142 2.58 7.08 23.68
C ARG A 142 2.18 6.16 22.51
N ALA A 143 0.91 5.79 22.40
CA ALA A 143 0.43 4.97 21.29
C ALA A 143 0.65 5.66 19.93
N ILE A 144 0.38 6.97 19.85
CA ILE A 144 0.61 7.77 18.63
C ILE A 144 2.10 7.85 18.30
N LYS A 145 2.97 8.07 19.29
CA LYS A 145 4.43 8.08 19.09
C LYS A 145 4.95 6.74 18.57
N ALA A 146 4.45 5.63 19.11
CA ALA A 146 4.80 4.29 18.63
C ALA A 146 4.35 4.07 17.18
N ALA A 147 3.11 4.44 16.84
CA ALA A 147 2.59 4.37 15.48
C ALA A 147 3.38 5.24 14.49
N LYS A 148 3.71 6.47 14.88
CA LYS A 148 4.52 7.39 14.07
C LYS A 148 5.91 6.80 13.79
N ALA A 149 6.62 6.35 14.82
CA ALA A 149 7.94 5.73 14.65
C ALA A 149 7.87 4.50 13.75
N TYR A 150 6.82 3.67 13.87
CA TYR A 150 6.65 2.50 13.03
C TYR A 150 6.42 2.86 11.55
N LEU A 151 5.64 3.91 11.25
CA LEU A 151 5.46 4.43 9.90
C LEU A 151 6.75 5.01 9.31
N GLU A 152 7.55 5.70 10.13
CA GLU A 152 8.87 6.24 9.74
C GLU A 152 9.88 5.12 9.42
N GLU A 153 9.66 3.93 9.96
CA GLU A 153 10.44 2.70 9.67
C GLU A 153 9.77 1.83 8.57
N ASP A 154 9.06 2.44 7.61
CA ASP A 154 8.37 1.77 6.50
C ASP A 154 7.29 0.74 6.91
N GLY A 155 6.80 0.82 8.14
CA GLY A 155 5.70 0.02 8.63
C GLY A 155 4.36 0.41 7.99
N LEU A 156 3.44 -0.55 7.90
CA LEU A 156 2.07 -0.31 7.42
C LEU A 156 1.08 -0.36 8.57
N ILE A 157 0.25 0.69 8.73
CA ILE A 157 -0.80 0.73 9.74
C ILE A 157 -2.16 0.90 9.06
N ALA A 158 -3.12 0.04 9.40
CA ALA A 158 -4.53 0.25 9.13
C ALA A 158 -5.26 0.48 10.46
N THR A 159 -6.10 1.51 10.55
CA THR A 159 -6.84 1.83 11.77
C THR A 159 -8.34 1.85 11.53
N ALA A 160 -9.12 1.39 12.51
CA ALA A 160 -10.58 1.43 12.46
C ALA A 160 -11.18 1.78 13.82
N TRP A 161 -12.38 2.35 13.80
CA TRP A 161 -13.21 2.42 15.00
C TRP A 161 -13.86 1.07 15.27
N PRO A 162 -14.04 0.69 16.55
CA PRO A 162 -14.73 -0.55 16.92
C PRO A 162 -16.19 -0.50 16.48
N PRO A 163 -16.75 -1.62 16.00
CA PRO A 163 -18.14 -1.67 15.58
C PRO A 163 -19.06 -1.41 16.77
N ILE A 164 -20.11 -0.62 16.53
CA ILE A 164 -21.21 -0.43 17.48
C ILE A 164 -22.09 -1.68 17.41
N THR A 165 -22.26 -2.32 18.55
CA THR A 165 -23.06 -3.51 18.80
C THR A 165 -24.04 -3.20 19.93
N ALA A 166 -25.08 -4.01 20.09
CA ALA A 166 -26.01 -3.85 21.22
C ALA A 166 -25.31 -3.88 22.60
N LYS A 167 -24.13 -4.52 22.71
CA LYS A 167 -23.38 -4.64 23.96
C LYS A 167 -22.51 -3.42 24.28
N ASN A 168 -22.06 -2.68 23.27
CA ASN A 168 -21.18 -1.51 23.44
C ASN A 168 -21.80 -0.21 22.91
N GLN A 169 -23.11 -0.21 22.65
CA GLN A 169 -23.85 0.94 22.12
C GLN A 169 -23.71 2.17 23.02
N SER A 170 -23.85 2.02 24.33
CA SER A 170 -23.71 3.12 25.29
C SER A 170 -22.29 3.71 25.31
N LYS A 171 -21.26 2.87 25.20
CA LYS A 171 -19.86 3.31 25.11
C LYS A 171 -19.57 4.01 23.77
N GLY A 172 -20.09 3.47 22.68
CA GLY A 172 -19.91 4.03 21.34
C GLY A 172 -20.59 5.38 21.15
N ILE A 173 -21.80 5.56 21.70
CA ILE A 173 -22.52 6.84 21.64
C ILE A 173 -21.76 7.92 22.43
N ASN A 174 -21.31 7.62 23.64
CA ASN A 174 -20.57 8.58 24.47
C ASN A 174 -19.23 9.02 23.87
N MET A 175 -18.62 8.23 22.97
CA MET A 175 -17.40 8.62 22.24
C MET A 175 -17.67 9.55 21.06
N LEU A 176 -18.89 9.56 20.50
CA LEU A 176 -19.27 10.39 19.36
C LEU A 176 -19.78 11.78 19.78
N ASP A 177 -20.09 11.96 21.07
CA ASP A 177 -20.57 13.21 21.66
C ASP A 177 -19.44 14.14 22.16
N VAL A 178 -18.18 13.89 21.77
CA VAL A 178 -17.00 14.72 22.07
C VAL A 178 -16.57 15.55 20.86
#